data_AF-A0A3D0XN79-F1
#
_entry.id   AF-A0A3D0XN79-F1
#
_cell.length_a   1.000
_cell.length_b   1.000
_cell.length_c   1.000
_cell.angle_alpha   90.00
_cell.angle_beta   90.00
_cell.angle_gamma   90.00
#
_symmetry.space_group_name_H-M   'P 1'
#
loop_
_entity.id
_entity.type
_entity.pdbx_description
1 polymer ?
#
loop_
_entity_poly.entity_id
_entity_poly.type
_entity_poly.pdbx_seq_one_letter_code
_entity_poly.pdbx_strand_id
1 'polypeptide(L)'
;MKLYVGSRNYKLEGYASVDIDPAYNPDILCDITKGIPCETGSIEEVVAGHVLEHLEWPDSFWTLAEFSRILQVGGILKVAIPDMALLARMAQSGDSAFHAIGLTV
;
A
#
# COMPACT_ATOMS: atom_id res chain seq x y z
N MET A 1 -7.92 -3.12 14.96
CA MET A 1 -7.70 -1.90 14.13
C MET A 1 -7.40 -2.31 12.70
N LYS A 2 -7.79 -1.50 11.69
CA LYS A 2 -7.49 -1.75 10.27
C LYS A 2 -6.76 -0.56 9.65
N LEU A 3 -5.86 -0.81 8.71
CA LEU A 3 -5.02 0.22 8.09
C LEU A 3 -5.25 0.33 6.59
N TYR A 4 -5.32 1.55 6.07
CA TYR A 4 -5.27 1.84 4.65
C TYR A 4 -4.01 2.63 4.32
N VAL A 5 -3.07 1.98 3.64
CA VAL A 5 -1.71 2.46 3.38
C VAL A 5 -1.63 3.13 2.01
N GLY A 6 -0.94 4.27 1.95
CA GLY A 6 -0.88 5.11 0.74
C GLY A 6 -2.21 5.83 0.50
N SER A 7 -2.91 6.17 1.58
CA SER A 7 -4.29 6.65 1.55
C SER A 7 -4.47 7.98 0.82
N ARG A 8 -3.45 8.85 0.79
CA ARG A 8 -3.54 10.22 0.26
C ARG A 8 -4.82 10.91 0.76
N ASN A 9 -5.62 11.45 -0.15
CA ASN A 9 -6.88 12.12 0.18
C ASN A 9 -8.05 11.16 0.49
N TYR A 10 -7.88 9.85 0.30
CA TYR A 10 -8.98 8.90 0.42
C TYR A 10 -9.07 8.31 1.82
N LYS A 11 -10.22 8.51 2.47
CA LYS A 11 -10.52 7.94 3.79
C LYS A 11 -11.49 6.79 3.63
N LEU A 12 -10.99 5.58 3.88
CA LEU A 12 -11.81 4.37 3.87
C LEU A 12 -12.48 4.20 5.23
N GLU A 13 -13.82 4.12 5.25
CA GLU A 13 -14.59 3.99 6.49
C GLU A 13 -14.16 2.74 7.28
N GLY A 14 -13.86 2.93 8.57
CA GLY A 14 -13.39 1.85 9.46
C GLY A 14 -11.89 1.55 9.38
N TYR A 15 -11.12 2.32 8.61
CA TYR A 15 -9.66 2.20 8.50
C TYR A 15 -8.98 3.48 8.98
N ALA A 16 -7.85 3.32 9.66
CA ALA A 16 -6.92 4.41 9.88
C ALA A 16 -6.06 4.63 8.62
N SER A 17 -5.93 5.87 8.22
CA SER A 17 -5.12 6.31 7.08
C SER A 17 -3.63 6.30 7.46
N VAL A 18 -2.80 5.70 6.61
CA VAL A 18 -1.34 5.69 6.72
C VAL A 18 -0.76 6.32 5.46
N ASP A 19 0.06 7.35 5.62
CA ASP A 19 0.75 8.01 4.51
C ASP A 19 2.07 8.65 4.96
N ILE A 20 2.97 8.87 4.01
CA ILE A 20 4.26 9.54 4.25
C ILE A 20 4.12 11.06 4.08
N ASP A 21 3.16 11.52 3.29
CA ASP A 21 2.98 12.93 2.96
C ASP A 21 2.06 13.63 3.99
N PRO A 22 2.59 14.55 4.81
CA PRO A 22 1.80 15.26 5.81
C PRO A 22 0.73 16.16 5.20
N ALA A 23 0.82 16.52 3.91
CA ALA A 23 -0.17 17.36 3.24
C ALA A 23 -1.57 16.72 3.20
N TYR A 24 -1.65 15.39 3.31
CA TYR A 24 -2.92 14.67 3.34
C TYR A 24 -3.49 14.44 4.74
N ASN A 25 -2.77 14.88 5.79
CA ASN A 25 -3.17 14.77 7.18
C ASN A 25 -3.66 13.34 7.58
N PRO A 26 -2.80 12.32 7.41
CA PRO A 26 -3.14 10.93 7.74
C PRO A 26 -3.27 10.73 9.25
N ASP A 27 -4.00 9.70 9.67
CA ASP A 27 -4.11 9.30 11.08
C ASP A 27 -2.75 8.80 11.60
N ILE A 28 -1.97 8.17 10.73
CA ILE A 28 -0.59 7.73 10.97
C ILE A 28 0.31 8.30 9.88
N LEU A 29 1.10 9.31 10.25
CA LEU A 29 2.16 9.87 9.40
C LEU A 29 3.43 9.06 9.58
N CYS A 30 3.79 8.21 8.60
CA CYS A 30 5.04 7.45 8.66
C CYS A 30 5.58 7.05 7.28
N ASP A 31 6.90 6.84 7.24
CA ASP A 31 7.58 6.16 6.14
C ASP A 31 7.56 4.65 6.40
N ILE A 32 6.74 3.93 5.65
CA ILE A 32 6.53 2.48 5.83
C ILE A 32 7.78 1.64 5.54
N THR A 33 8.79 2.20 4.86
CA THR A 33 10.08 1.52 4.64
C THR A 33 10.94 1.50 5.91
N LYS A 34 10.63 2.38 6.87
CA LYS A 34 11.33 2.51 8.15
C LYS A 34 10.55 1.91 9.33
N GLY A 35 9.42 1.27 9.05
CA GLY A 35 8.53 0.70 10.04
C GLY A 35 7.27 1.52 10.26
N ILE A 36 6.23 0.82 10.68
CA ILE A 36 4.91 1.37 11.00
C ILE A 36 4.82 1.43 12.53
N PRO A 37 4.41 2.55 13.13
CA PRO A 37 4.34 2.72 14.58
C PRO A 37 3.13 1.98 15.18
N CYS A 38 3.03 0.68 14.91
CA CYS A 38 2.05 -0.25 15.43
C CYS A 38 2.76 -1.42 16.11
N GLU A 39 2.14 -1.91 17.18
CA GLU A 39 2.63 -3.08 17.91
C GLU A 39 2.55 -4.34 17.03
N THR A 40 3.45 -5.29 17.27
CA THR A 40 3.43 -6.58 16.58
C THR A 40 2.12 -7.30 16.87
N GLY A 41 1.44 -7.79 15.84
CA GLY A 41 0.19 -8.54 15.98
C GLY A 41 -1.03 -7.72 16.40
N SER A 42 -1.01 -6.39 16.26
CA SER A 42 -2.09 -5.50 16.71
C SER A 42 -3.11 -5.13 15.63
N ILE A 43 -2.82 -5.43 14.36
CA ILE A 43 -3.63 -5.03 13.20
C ILE A 43 -4.42 -6.22 12.66
N GLU A 44 -5.71 -6.01 12.41
CA GLU A 44 -6.62 -7.03 11.87
C GLU A 44 -6.51 -7.15 10.35
N GLU A 45 -6.39 -5.99 9.68
CA GLU A 45 -6.33 -5.91 8.23
C GLU A 45 -5.47 -4.74 7.77
N VAL A 46 -4.65 -4.98 6.74
CA VAL A 46 -3.89 -3.97 6.01
C VAL A 46 -4.35 -3.98 4.55
N VAL A 47 -4.73 -2.82 4.04
CA VAL A 47 -5.00 -2.59 2.62
C VAL A 47 -3.91 -1.67 2.08
N ALA A 48 -3.17 -2.14 1.07
CA ALA A 48 -2.13 -1.38 0.39
C ALA A 48 -2.40 -1.40 -1.12
N GLY A 49 -2.98 -0.31 -1.62
CA GLY A 49 -3.31 -0.14 -3.03
C GLY A 49 -2.37 0.88 -3.67
N HIS A 50 -1.68 0.49 -4.73
CA HIS A 50 -0.72 1.34 -5.44
C HIS A 50 0.39 1.92 -4.56
N VAL A 51 1.03 1.05 -3.76
CA VAL A 51 2.11 1.44 -2.83
C VAL A 51 3.39 0.69 -3.14
N LEU A 52 3.32 -0.64 -3.21
CA LEU A 52 4.52 -1.48 -3.30
C LEU A 52 5.29 -1.26 -4.61
N GLU A 53 4.64 -0.87 -5.70
CA GLU A 53 5.31 -0.56 -6.96
C GLU A 53 6.14 0.72 -6.94
N HIS A 54 5.93 1.58 -5.94
CA HIS A 54 6.71 2.79 -5.72
C HIS A 54 7.95 2.56 -4.85
N LEU A 55 8.07 1.37 -4.25
CA LEU A 55 9.17 1.02 -3.36
C LEU A 55 10.26 0.27 -4.15
N GLU A 56 11.50 0.70 -3.99
CA GLU A 56 12.64 0.01 -4.59
C GLU A 56 12.96 -1.29 -3.84
N TRP A 57 13.78 -2.13 -4.45
CA TRP A 57 14.40 -3.25 -3.76
C TRP A 57 15.58 -2.73 -2.91
N PRO A 58 15.72 -3.13 -1.62
CA PRO A 58 14.98 -4.20 -0.92
C PRO A 58 13.76 -3.73 -0.12
N ASP A 59 13.46 -2.43 -0.12
CA ASP A 59 12.45 -1.82 0.75
C ASP A 59 11.04 -2.40 0.55
N SER A 60 10.66 -2.71 -0.70
CA SER A 60 9.40 -3.41 -1.00
C SER A 60 9.24 -4.72 -0.22
N PHE A 61 10.32 -5.50 -0.06
CA PHE A 61 10.31 -6.75 0.68
C PHE A 61 10.29 -6.52 2.20
N TRP A 62 11.04 -5.52 2.68
CA TRP A 62 11.00 -5.12 4.08
C TRP A 62 9.62 -4.62 4.50
N THR A 63 8.95 -3.84 3.66
CA THR A 63 7.58 -3.37 3.91
C THR A 63 6.58 -4.54 3.97
N LEU A 64 6.74 -5.57 3.12
CA LEU A 64 5.92 -6.78 3.24
C LEU A 64 6.16 -7.52 4.57
N ALA A 65 7.41 -7.62 5.01
CA ALA A 65 7.73 -8.18 6.31
C ALA A 65 7.15 -7.34 7.45
N GLU A 66 7.16 -6.01 7.31
CA GLU A 66 6.58 -5.08 8.28
C GLU A 66 5.05 -5.21 8.37
N PHE A 67 4.36 -5.32 7.23
CA PHE A 67 2.93 -5.64 7.22
C PHE A 67 2.66 -6.98 7.93
N SER A 68 3.48 -7.99 7.68
CA SER A 68 3.37 -9.27 8.38
C SER A 68 3.64 -9.14 9.88
N ARG A 69 4.53 -8.24 10.32
CA ARG A 69 4.85 -8.02 11.74
C ARG A 69 3.66 -7.41 12.48
N ILE A 70 3.03 -6.39 11.91
CA ILE A 70 1.93 -5.67 12.58
C ILE A 70 0.61 -6.44 12.54
N LEU A 71 0.43 -7.33 11.56
CA LEU A 71 -0.77 -8.16 11.45
C LEU A 71 -0.83 -9.22 12.54
N GLN A 72 -2.01 -9.36 13.15
CA GLN A 72 -2.32 -10.47 14.05
C GLN A 72 -2.25 -11.82 13.31
N VAL A 73 -2.15 -12.92 14.06
CA VAL A 73 -2.29 -14.26 13.49
C VAL A 73 -3.68 -14.40 12.86
N GLY A 74 -3.72 -14.75 11.56
CA GLY A 74 -4.96 -14.79 10.79
C GLY A 74 -5.45 -13.43 10.27
N GLY A 75 -4.67 -12.36 10.47
CA GLY A 75 -4.93 -11.05 9.87
C GLY A 75 -4.83 -11.08 8.34
N ILE A 76 -5.46 -10.09 7.70
CA ILE A 76 -5.61 -10.05 6.24
C ILE A 76 -4.71 -8.94 5.66
N LEU A 77 -3.90 -9.29 4.67
CA LEU A 77 -3.19 -8.33 3.82
C LEU A 77 -3.84 -8.30 2.44
N LYS A 78 -4.36 -7.15 2.03
CA LYS A 78 -4.89 -6.91 0.68
C LYS A 78 -3.92 -5.98 -0.07
N VAL A 79 -3.40 -6.46 -1.19
CA VAL A 79 -2.46 -5.72 -2.03
C VAL A 79 -3.04 -5.60 -3.43
N ALA A 80 -3.02 -4.39 -3.98
CA ALA A 80 -3.32 -4.13 -5.37
C ALA A 80 -2.14 -3.36 -5.99
N ILE A 81 -1.55 -3.95 -7.04
CA ILE A 81 -0.47 -3.34 -7.83
C ILE A 81 -0.79 -3.47 -9.33
N PRO A 82 -0.20 -2.64 -10.19
CA PRO A 82 -0.36 -2.75 -11.63
C PRO A 82 0.21 -4.07 -12.18
N ASP A 83 -0.40 -4.58 -13.24
CA ASP A 83 0.19 -5.67 -14.03
C ASP A 83 1.39 -5.13 -14.83
N MET A 84 2.58 -5.32 -14.28
CA MET A 84 3.83 -4.85 -14.90
C MET A 84 4.08 -5.48 -16.29
N ALA A 85 3.62 -6.72 -16.52
CA ALA A 85 3.79 -7.38 -17.82
C ALA A 85 2.85 -6.77 -18.87
N LEU A 86 1.61 -6.46 -18.48
CA LEU A 86 0.69 -5.71 -19.33
C LEU A 86 1.23 -4.32 -19.63
N LEU A 87 1.69 -3.58 -18.62
CA LEU A 87 2.29 -2.25 -18.80
C LEU A 87 3.49 -2.29 -19.75
N ALA A 88 4.37 -3.29 -19.63
CA ALA A 88 5.51 -3.45 -20.53
C ALA A 88 5.07 -3.72 -21.98
N ARG A 89 4.03 -4.54 -22.19
CA ARG A 89 3.46 -4.77 -23.53
C ARG A 89 2.85 -3.51 -24.14
N MET A 90 2.09 -2.76 -23.36
CA MET A 90 1.47 -1.50 -23.80
C MET A 90 2.52 -0.43 -24.14
N ALA A 91 3.58 -0.35 -23.35
CA ALA A 91 4.70 0.55 -23.63
C ALA A 91 5.40 0.20 -24.96
N GLN A 92 5.51 -1.08 -25.30
CA GLN A 92 6.09 -1.52 -26.57
C GLN A 92 5.17 -1.27 -27.78
N SER A 93 3.85 -1.36 -27.60
CA SER A 93 2.88 -1.11 -28.68
C SER A 93 2.58 0.39 -28.89
N GLY A 94 3.03 1.26 -27.99
CA GLY A 94 2.70 2.70 -28.03
C GLY A 94 1.29 3.01 -27.53
N ASP A 95 0.63 2.05 -26.89
CA ASP A 95 -0.70 2.22 -26.33
C ASP A 95 -0.66 3.01 -25.01
N SER A 96 -1.71 3.80 -24.76
CA SER A 96 -1.84 4.52 -23.49
C SER A 96 -2.07 3.55 -22.32
N ALA A 97 -1.16 3.55 -21.36
CA ALA A 97 -1.23 2.73 -20.15
C ALA A 97 -2.21 3.24 -19.09
N PHE A 98 -2.86 4.39 -19.29
CA PHE A 98 -3.72 5.05 -18.29
C PHE A 98 -4.84 4.14 -17.74
N HIS A 99 -5.41 3.29 -18.59
CA HIS A 99 -6.48 2.36 -18.19
C HIS A 99 -5.99 1.11 -17.46
N ALA A 100 -4.70 0.81 -17.52
CA ALA A 100 -4.10 -0.37 -16.86
C ALA A 100 -3.68 -0.11 -15.41
N ILE A 101 -3.81 1.14 -14.94
CA ILE A 101 -3.43 1.60 -13.59
C ILE A 101 -4.64 1.58 -12.63
N GLY A 102 -5.78 1.00 -13.04
CA GLY A 102 -7.03 1.15 -12.31
C GLY A 102 -7.19 0.22 -11.09
N LEU A 103 -7.15 0.79 -9.89
CA LEU A 103 -8.01 0.35 -8.79
C LEU A 103 -9.41 0.92 -9.07
N THR A 104 -10.28 0.10 -9.69
CA THR A 104 -11.70 0.44 -9.74
C THR A 104 -12.27 0.06 -8.37
N VAL A 105 -12.41 1.04 -7.48
CA VAL A 105 -13.33 0.97 -6.33
C VAL A 105 -14.70 1.46 -6.75
#